data_AF-A0A8C5AVU6-F1
#
_entry.id   AF-A0A8C5AVU6-F1
#
_cell.length_a   1.000
_cell.length_b   1.000
_cell.length_c   1.000
_cell.angle_alpha   90.00
_cell.angle_beta   90.00
_cell.angle_gamma   90.00
#
_symmetry.space_group_name_H-M   'P 1'
#
loop_
_entity.id
_entity.type
_entity.pdbx_description
1 polymer ?
#
loop_
_entity_poly.entity_id
_entity_poly.type
_entity_poly.pdbx_seq_one_letter_code
_entity_poly.pdbx_strand_id
1 'polypeptide(L)'
;MSWQSYVDNLMADGTCQDSAIVGYTDAKYVWASAPGGVFVNITSQEIDGVVGKDREAFFTSGLTLGTKKCSVIRDNCYWMLDKCMMT
;
A
#
# COMPACT_ATOMS: atom_id res chain seq x y z
N MET A 1 12.36 -9.42 15.32
CA MET A 1 12.23 -9.48 13.85
C MET A 1 11.65 -8.15 13.41
N SER A 2 12.36 -7.42 12.54
CA SER A 2 11.91 -6.11 12.06
C SER A 2 11.03 -6.28 10.82
N TRP A 3 9.98 -5.47 10.68
CA TRP A 3 9.20 -5.37 9.44
C TRP A 3 10.09 -5.04 8.22
N GLN A 4 11.23 -4.40 8.45
CA GLN A 4 12.22 -4.12 7.42
C GLN A 4 12.72 -5.40 6.71
N SER A 5 12.94 -6.50 7.43
CA SER A 5 13.39 -7.74 6.81
C SER A 5 12.37 -8.32 5.83
N TYR A 6 11.08 -8.04 6.02
CA TYR A 6 10.05 -8.45 5.06
C TYR A 6 10.10 -7.61 3.78
N VAL A 7 10.29 -6.30 3.92
CA VAL A 7 10.52 -5.39 2.79
C VAL A 7 11.75 -5.85 1.99
N ASP A 8 12.85 -6.17 2.68
CA ASP A 8 14.08 -6.61 2.02
C ASP A 8 13.85 -7.93 1.26
N ASN A 9 13.07 -8.86 1.82
CA ASN A 9 12.70 -10.11 1.15
C ASN A 9 11.79 -9.88 -0.08
N LEU A 10 10.86 -8.93 -0.01
CA LEU A 10 9.99 -8.56 -1.15
C LEU A 10 10.81 -7.95 -2.29
N MET A 11 11.85 -7.19 -1.97
CA MET A 11 12.74 -6.58 -2.97
C MET A 11 13.83 -7.53 -3.49
N ALA A 12 14.03 -8.68 -2.84
CA ALA A 12 15.14 -9.60 -3.14
C ALA A 12 15.04 -10.26 -4.53
N ASP A 13 13.83 -10.36 -5.09
CA ASP A 13 13.59 -10.95 -6.41
C ASP A 13 13.92 -9.99 -7.58
N GLY A 14 14.14 -8.70 -7.29
CA GLY A 14 14.45 -7.66 -8.26
C GLY A 14 13.28 -7.32 -9.20
N THR A 15 12.07 -7.80 -8.92
CA THR A 15 10.89 -7.51 -9.75
C THR A 15 10.17 -6.23 -9.31
N CYS A 16 10.26 -5.92 -8.01
CA CYS A 16 9.67 -4.73 -7.40
C CYS A 16 10.65 -3.55 -7.41
N GLN A 17 10.15 -2.35 -7.73
CA GLN A 17 10.92 -1.10 -7.62
C GLN A 17 10.78 -0.44 -6.24
N ASP A 18 9.71 -0.75 -5.51
CA ASP A 18 9.40 -0.22 -4.20
C ASP A 18 8.47 -1.20 -3.47
N SER A 19 8.58 -1.27 -2.14
CA SER A 19 7.69 -2.08 -1.30
C SER A 19 7.55 -1.46 0.08
N ALA A 20 6.38 -1.64 0.70
CA ALA A 20 6.14 -1.16 2.04
C ALA A 20 5.14 -2.02 2.79
N ILE A 21 5.29 -2.04 4.11
CA ILE A 21 4.35 -2.64 5.05
C ILE A 21 3.64 -1.51 5.76
N VAL A 22 2.32 -1.48 5.58
CA VAL A 22 1.46 -0.42 6.08
C VAL A 22 0.40 -1.03 6.97
N GLY A 23 0.31 -0.56 8.21
CA GLY A 23 -0.80 -0.91 9.09
C GLY A 23 -2.05 -0.15 8.68
N TYR A 24 -3.21 -0.81 8.68
CA TYR A 24 -4.50 -0.18 8.32
C TYR A 24 -5.52 -0.14 9.45
N THR A 25 -5.24 -0.81 10.57
CA THR A 25 -6.13 -0.91 11.74
C THR A 25 -5.85 0.22 12.74
N ASP A 26 -5.30 -0.08 13.92
CA ASP A 26 -5.06 0.91 14.99
C ASP A 26 -3.80 1.73 14.73
N ALA A 27 -2.83 1.14 14.05
CA ALA A 27 -1.54 1.74 13.72
C ALA A 27 -1.49 2.10 12.23
N LYS A 28 -2.26 3.12 11.82
CA LYS A 28 -2.39 3.60 10.43
C LYS A 28 -1.19 4.40 9.95
N TYR A 29 -0.05 3.73 9.81
CA TYR A 29 1.17 4.31 9.29
C TYR A 29 2.06 3.24 8.66
N VAL A 30 3.08 3.70 7.93
CA VAL A 30 4.09 2.84 7.31
C VAL A 30 5.00 2.26 8.38
N TRP A 31 4.97 0.94 8.56
CA TRP A 31 5.80 0.23 9.53
C TRP A 31 7.20 -0.06 9.00
N ALA A 32 7.32 -0.29 7.70
CA ALA A 32 8.59 -0.42 6.99
C ALA A 32 8.38 -0.08 5.51
N SER A 33 9.41 0.44 4.86
CA SER A 33 9.39 0.72 3.42
C SER A 33 10.77 0.55 2.81
N ALA A 34 10.83 0.37 1.50
CA ALA A 34 12.09 0.40 0.78
C ALA A 34 12.71 1.81 0.89
N PRO A 35 14.04 1.91 1.08
CA PRO A 35 14.71 3.19 1.18
C PRO A 35 14.66 3.94 -0.16
N GLY A 36 14.25 5.21 -0.13
CA GLY A 36 14.11 6.04 -1.33
C GLY A 36 12.86 5.77 -2.17
N GLY A 37 11.97 4.90 -1.68
CA GLY A 37 10.67 4.63 -2.28
C GLY A 37 9.67 5.78 -2.14
N VAL A 38 8.59 5.69 -2.90
CA VAL A 38 7.40 6.56 -2.82
C VAL A 38 6.52 6.13 -1.65
N PHE A 39 6.49 4.83 -1.33
CA PHE A 39 5.59 4.29 -0.32
C PHE A 39 5.91 4.71 1.12
N VAL A 40 7.11 5.26 1.37
CA VAL A 40 7.44 5.88 2.66
C VAL A 40 6.58 7.11 2.97
N ASN A 41 6.08 7.79 1.92
CA ASN A 41 5.29 9.02 2.07
C ASN A 41 3.79 8.75 2.17
N ILE A 42 3.36 7.49 2.27
CA ILE A 42 1.94 7.14 2.39
C ILE A 42 1.38 7.74 3.67
N THR A 43 0.27 8.47 3.53
CA THR A 43 -0.42 9.10 4.66
C THR A 43 -1.58 8.24 5.17
N SER A 44 -2.01 8.47 6.41
CA SER A 44 -3.19 7.80 6.97
C SER A 44 -4.47 8.05 6.17
N GLN A 45 -4.60 9.24 5.56
CA GLN A 45 -5.74 9.56 4.69
C GLN A 45 -5.76 8.72 3.41
N GLU A 46 -4.60 8.46 2.81
CA GLU A 46 -4.50 7.60 1.63
C GLU A 46 -4.84 6.14 1.99
N ILE A 47 -4.43 5.67 3.19
CA ILE A 47 -4.78 4.35 3.72
C ILE A 47 -6.29 4.22 3.92
N ASP A 48 -6.92 5.23 4.52
CA ASP A 48 -8.37 5.28 4.70
C ASP A 48 -9.12 5.31 3.36
N GLY A 49 -8.53 5.94 2.34
CA GLY A 49 -8.96 5.80 0.96
C GLY A 49 -8.94 4.35 0.53
N VAL A 50 -7.78 3.69 0.53
CA VAL A 50 -7.63 2.29 0.06
C VAL A 50 -8.58 1.29 0.76
N VAL A 51 -8.78 1.45 2.06
CA VAL A 51 -9.62 0.55 2.89
C VAL A 51 -11.08 1.02 2.95
N GLY A 52 -11.38 2.18 2.37
CA GLY A 52 -12.71 2.77 2.32
C GLY A 52 -13.76 1.83 1.70
N LYS A 53 -15.02 2.07 2.07
CA LYS A 53 -16.17 1.31 1.54
C LYS A 53 -16.57 1.77 0.13
N ASP A 54 -16.19 2.99 -0.26
CA ASP A 54 -16.57 3.60 -1.53
C ASP A 54 -15.69 3.12 -2.69
N ARG A 55 -15.99 1.91 -3.21
CA ARG A 55 -15.20 1.28 -4.27
C ARG A 55 -15.45 1.84 -5.68
N GLU A 56 -16.60 2.45 -5.94
CA GLU A 56 -16.94 3.04 -7.25
C GLU A 56 -16.23 4.38 -7.50
N ALA A 57 -15.98 5.14 -6.44
CA ALA A 57 -15.30 6.43 -6.52
C ALA A 57 -13.83 6.30 -6.96
N PHE A 58 -13.18 5.17 -6.69
CA PHE A 58 -11.79 4.92 -7.12
C PHE A 58 -11.64 4.84 -8.63
N PHE A 59 -12.63 4.30 -9.34
CA PHE A 59 -12.55 4.16 -10.79
C PHE A 59 -12.72 5.50 -11.52
N THR A 60 -13.38 6.48 -10.89
CA THR A 60 -13.62 7.80 -11.48
C THR A 60 -12.57 8.83 -11.07
N SER A 61 -12.14 8.83 -9.81
CA SER A 61 -11.22 9.85 -9.28
C SER A 61 -9.76 9.37 -9.17
N GLY A 62 -9.54 8.06 -9.25
CA GLY A 62 -8.24 7.43 -8.95
C GLY A 62 -7.96 7.42 -7.45
N LEU A 63 -6.72 7.04 -7.11
CA LEU A 63 -6.18 7.03 -5.75
C LEU A 63 -4.81 7.70 -5.76
N THR A 64 -4.41 8.29 -4.64
CA THR A 64 -3.02 8.74 -4.45
C THR A 64 -2.32 7.82 -3.45
N LEU A 65 -1.10 7.40 -3.77
CA LEU A 65 -0.23 6.65 -2.87
C LEU A 65 1.09 7.40 -2.75
N GLY A 66 1.38 7.94 -1.56
CA GLY A 66 2.64 8.60 -1.28
C GLY A 66 2.97 9.72 -2.27
N THR A 67 1.99 10.59 -2.58
CA THR A 67 2.04 11.66 -3.60
C THR A 67 2.04 11.24 -5.07
N LYS A 68 1.99 9.94 -5.41
CA LYS A 68 1.75 9.49 -6.79
C LYS A 68 0.29 9.19 -7.05
N LYS A 69 -0.26 9.75 -8.13
CA LYS A 69 -1.62 9.44 -8.59
C LYS A 69 -1.62 8.12 -9.35
N CYS A 70 -2.47 7.20 -8.91
CA CYS A 70 -2.64 5.85 -9.44
C CYS A 70 -4.09 5.64 -9.85
N SER A 71 -4.30 4.83 -10.89
CA SER A 71 -5.63 4.40 -11.33
C SER A 71 -5.88 2.97 -10.87
N VAL A 72 -7.07 2.70 -10.34
CA VAL A 72 -7.45 1.36 -9.92
C VAL A 72 -7.85 0.54 -11.15
N ILE A 73 -7.07 -0.52 -11.43
CA ILE A 73 -7.33 -1.43 -12.55
C ILE A 73 -8.26 -2.56 -12.12
N ARG A 74 -8.04 -3.12 -10.93
CA ARG A 74 -8.88 -4.15 -10.31
C ARG A 74 -8.93 -3.94 -8.80
N ASP A 75 -10.10 -4.17 -8.21
CA ASP A 75 -10.29 -4.11 -6.76
C ASP A 75 -10.86 -5.42 -6.22
N ASN A 76 -9.97 -6.25 -5.68
CA ASN A 76 -10.32 -7.47 -4.94
C ASN A 76 -9.94 -7.37 -3.45
N CYS A 77 -9.51 -6.20 -2.95
CA CYS A 77 -8.90 -6.13 -1.61
C CYS A 77 -9.94 -6.40 -0.50
N TYR A 78 -11.25 -6.26 -0.76
CA TYR A 78 -12.30 -6.63 0.20
C TYR A 78 -12.47 -8.16 0.37
N TRP A 79 -12.25 -8.94 -0.70
CA TRP A 79 -12.33 -10.41 -0.66
C TRP A 79 -11.05 -11.05 -0.10
N MET A 80 -9.95 -10.30 -0.09
CA MET A 80 -8.62 -10.74 0.31
C MET A 80 -8.17 -10.10 1.63
N LEU A 81 -9.11 -9.81 2.53
CA LEU A 81 -8.86 -9.25 3.87
C LEU A 81 -8.02 -10.16 4.79
N ASP A 82 -7.60 -11.34 4.32
CA ASP A 82 -6.60 -12.17 5.00
C ASP A 82 -5.14 -11.88 4.55
N LYS A 83 -4.89 -11.31 3.34
CA LYS A 83 -3.52 -10.96 2.86
C LYS A 83 -3.54 -9.93 1.72
N CYS A 84 -3.74 -8.63 1.98
CA CYS A 84 -3.50 -7.62 0.93
C CYS A 84 -1.98 -7.34 0.85
N MET A 85 -1.26 -8.14 0.03
CA MET A 85 0.16 -7.95 -0.28
C MET A 85 0.25 -7.19 -1.61
N MET A 86 0.54 -5.89 -1.57
CA MET A 86 0.83 -5.10 -2.76
C MET A 86 2.26 -5.42 -3.18
N THR A 87 2.41 -6.18 -4.26
CA THR A 87 3.70 -6.53 -4.89
C THR A 87 3.89 -5.64 -6.11
#